data_AF-A0A1F7PLA7-F1
#
_entry.id   AF-A0A1F7PLA7-F1
#
_cell.length_a   1.000
_cell.length_b   1.000
_cell.length_c   1.000
_cell.angle_alpha   90.00
_cell.angle_beta   90.00
_cell.angle_gamma   90.00
#
_symmetry.space_group_name_H-M   'P 1'
#
loop_
_entity.id
_entity.type
_entity.pdbx_description
1 polymer ?
#
loop_
_entity_poly.entity_id
_entity_poly.type
_entity_poly.pdbx_seq_one_letter_code
_entity_poly.pdbx_strand_id
1 'polypeptide(L)'
;MDFNKAYLEAQAQRLTIEAKLAELGRIVSNPGGAQTIFTVADNPLIQKLKAEASDLEVQRSKLLKVYKDKHPEVLKVQAQFDQVTQRIDAELKTMLRAVQTEYRVAKAREETLLGNVNRLRQEGQDLSEKEIQYMNLQRESESNQQLYEAVLKRLKETGVTGGLDTNNVSVVEDATVPKVPIKPRKTINLIVSVLVGLFVGIGIALTIEYFDTTIKTPDDVERYLGLPVIGIVPIFEAKR
;
A
#
# COMPACT_ATOMS: atom_id res chain seq x y z
N MET A 1 29.86 -11.83 -8.70
CA MET A 1 31.00 -10.87 -8.63
C MET A 1 30.43 -9.54 -8.19
N ASP A 2 30.97 -8.92 -7.15
CA ASP A 2 30.47 -7.65 -6.64
C ASP A 2 30.98 -6.50 -7.54
N PHE A 3 30.13 -6.03 -8.46
CA PHE A 3 30.45 -4.96 -9.41
C PHE A 3 30.76 -3.64 -8.72
N ASN A 4 30.17 -3.39 -7.54
CA ASN A 4 30.42 -2.19 -6.77
C ASN A 4 31.85 -2.22 -6.21
N LYS A 5 32.28 -3.38 -5.69
CA LYS A 5 33.69 -3.59 -5.29
C LYS A 5 34.65 -3.41 -6.46
N ALA A 6 34.35 -4.02 -7.61
CA ALA A 6 35.20 -3.92 -8.80
C ALA A 6 35.32 -2.47 -9.32
N TYR A 7 34.24 -1.69 -9.24
CA TYR A 7 34.26 -0.26 -9.57
C TYR A 7 35.16 0.54 -8.62
N LEU A 8 35.05 0.32 -7.30
CA LEU A 8 35.89 0.99 -6.32
C LEU A 8 37.38 0.66 -6.50
N GLU A 9 37.70 -0.61 -6.80
CA GLU A 9 39.06 -1.04 -7.12
C GLU A 9 39.59 -0.35 -8.39
N ALA A 10 38.78 -0.28 -9.44
CA ALA A 10 39.16 0.41 -10.68
C ALA A 10 39.34 1.92 -10.48
N GLN A 11 38.49 2.55 -9.67
CA GLN A 11 38.61 3.96 -9.31
C GLN A 11 39.89 4.23 -8.51
N ALA A 12 40.20 3.37 -7.53
CA ALA A 12 41.45 3.47 -6.76
C ALA A 12 42.68 3.33 -7.69
N GLN A 13 42.65 2.39 -8.62
CA GLN A 13 43.70 2.22 -9.63
C GLN A 13 43.83 3.46 -10.54
N ARG A 14 42.73 4.04 -11.00
CA ARG A 14 42.79 5.26 -11.81
C ARG A 14 43.43 6.41 -11.02
N LEU A 15 43.06 6.59 -9.76
CA LEU A 15 43.60 7.63 -8.88
C LEU A 15 45.11 7.48 -8.65
N THR A 16 45.61 6.26 -8.45
CA THR A 16 47.06 6.04 -8.28
C THR A 16 47.83 6.36 -9.56
N ILE A 17 47.31 5.95 -10.73
CA ILE A 17 47.92 6.27 -12.03
C ILE A 17 47.85 7.78 -12.32
N GLU A 18 46.74 8.44 -11.97
CA GLU A 18 46.56 9.90 -12.10
C GLU A 18 47.57 10.68 -11.25
N ALA A 19 47.79 10.26 -10.00
CA ALA A 19 48.83 10.83 -9.15
C ALA A 19 50.23 10.67 -9.75
N LYS A 20 50.56 9.45 -10.24
CA LYS A 20 51.83 9.17 -10.93
C LYS A 20 52.01 10.04 -12.19
N LEU A 21 50.93 10.24 -12.94
CA LEU A 21 50.93 11.09 -14.14
C LEU A 21 51.20 12.56 -13.80
N ALA A 22 50.52 13.10 -12.78
CA ALA A 22 50.70 14.48 -12.33
C ALA A 22 52.14 14.72 -11.84
N GLU A 23 52.70 13.75 -11.14
CA GLU A 23 54.07 13.79 -10.69
C GLU A 23 55.08 13.77 -11.84
N LEU A 24 54.97 12.81 -12.77
CA LEU A 24 55.82 12.77 -13.97
C LEU A 24 55.71 14.05 -14.82
N GLY A 25 54.51 14.62 -14.92
CA GLY A 25 54.28 15.89 -15.60
C GLY A 25 55.04 17.06 -14.96
N ARG A 26 55.09 17.12 -13.62
CA ARG A 26 55.89 18.12 -12.89
C ARG A 26 57.38 17.94 -13.12
N ILE A 27 57.86 16.69 -13.14
CA ILE A 27 59.28 16.35 -13.34
C ILE A 27 59.74 16.79 -14.74
N VAL A 28 58.95 16.46 -15.78
CA VAL A 28 59.25 16.84 -17.16
C VAL A 28 59.22 18.37 -17.35
N SER A 29 58.35 19.07 -16.61
CA SER A 29 58.22 20.53 -16.71
C SER A 29 59.30 21.30 -15.94
N ASN A 30 59.94 20.69 -14.94
CA ASN A 30 61.04 21.31 -14.17
C ASN A 30 62.18 20.31 -13.85
N PRO A 31 63.09 20.05 -14.81
CA PRO A 31 64.15 19.05 -14.67
C PRO A 31 65.22 19.37 -13.60
N GLY A 32 65.34 20.63 -13.18
CA GLY A 32 66.41 21.11 -12.29
C GLY A 32 66.08 21.13 -10.78
N GLY A 33 64.90 20.68 -10.37
CA GLY A 33 64.52 20.68 -8.95
C GLY A 33 65.12 19.48 -8.20
N ALA A 34 66.05 19.72 -7.26
CA ALA A 34 66.76 18.72 -6.44
C ALA A 34 65.89 17.71 -5.64
N GLN A 35 64.56 17.81 -5.72
CA GLN A 35 63.59 16.87 -5.12
C GLN A 35 63.10 15.78 -6.11
N THR A 36 63.60 15.76 -7.35
CA THR A 36 63.28 14.80 -8.44
C THR A 36 63.76 13.35 -8.21
N ILE A 37 64.29 13.04 -7.02
CA ILE A 37 65.06 11.82 -6.76
C ILE A 37 64.18 10.65 -6.30
N PHE A 38 63.03 10.89 -5.67
CA PHE A 38 62.34 9.83 -4.92
C PHE A 38 61.31 8.99 -5.70
N THR A 39 60.82 9.40 -6.86
CA THR A 39 59.70 8.70 -7.55
C THR A 39 59.98 8.23 -8.97
N VAL A 40 61.07 8.70 -9.59
CA VAL A 40 61.66 8.02 -10.77
C VAL A 40 62.55 6.84 -10.34
N ALA A 41 62.44 6.41 -9.07
CA ALA A 41 63.15 5.29 -8.48
C ALA A 41 62.85 3.96 -9.19
N ASP A 42 61.66 3.80 -9.77
CA ASP A 42 61.20 2.53 -10.31
C ASP A 42 61.73 2.18 -11.71
N ASN A 43 62.36 3.13 -12.44
CA ASN A 43 62.95 2.82 -13.74
C ASN A 43 64.48 2.66 -13.63
N PRO A 44 65.01 1.42 -13.75
CA PRO A 44 66.44 1.13 -13.65
C PRO A 44 67.30 1.89 -14.67
N LEU A 45 66.76 2.17 -15.86
CA LEU A 45 67.48 2.89 -16.91
C LEU A 45 67.70 4.36 -16.53
N ILE A 46 66.68 5.03 -15.98
CA ILE A 46 66.83 6.41 -15.50
C ILE A 46 67.83 6.48 -14.35
N GLN A 47 67.80 5.52 -13.42
CA GLN A 47 68.76 5.47 -12.32
C GLN A 47 70.20 5.34 -12.84
N LYS A 48 70.43 4.46 -13.84
CA LYS A 48 71.73 4.31 -14.49
C LYS A 48 72.17 5.60 -15.20
N LEU A 49 71.29 6.23 -15.97
CA LEU A 49 71.60 7.47 -16.69
C LEU A 49 71.87 8.64 -15.73
N LYS A 50 71.14 8.72 -14.61
CA LYS A 50 71.38 9.72 -13.55
C LYS A 50 72.74 9.51 -12.88
N ALA A 51 73.11 8.26 -12.60
CA ALA A 51 74.43 7.95 -12.05
C ALA A 51 75.55 8.36 -13.03
N GLU A 52 75.39 8.04 -14.32
CA GLU A 52 76.33 8.43 -15.38
C GLU A 52 76.44 9.96 -15.52
N ALA A 53 75.31 10.69 -15.47
CA ALA A 53 75.30 12.15 -15.47
C ALA A 53 76.03 12.74 -14.26
N SER A 54 75.78 12.18 -13.07
CA SER A 54 76.46 12.60 -11.82
C SER A 54 77.98 12.36 -11.90
N ASP A 55 78.41 11.24 -12.46
CA ASP A 55 79.84 10.94 -12.65
C ASP A 55 80.50 11.91 -13.62
N LEU A 56 79.85 12.24 -14.74
CA LEU A 56 80.31 13.23 -15.71
C LEU A 56 80.37 14.64 -15.11
N GLU A 57 79.41 15.01 -14.26
CA GLU A 57 79.41 16.29 -13.54
C GLU A 57 80.57 16.40 -12.54
N VAL A 58 80.86 15.32 -11.82
CA VAL A 58 82.04 15.24 -10.94
C VAL A 58 83.34 15.34 -11.75
N GLN A 59 83.44 14.66 -12.89
CA GLN A 59 84.61 14.74 -13.78
C GLN A 59 84.80 16.15 -14.33
N ARG A 60 83.72 16.79 -14.79
CA ARG A 60 83.72 18.19 -15.23
C ARG A 60 84.20 19.11 -14.11
N SER A 61 83.69 18.94 -12.90
CA SER A 61 84.07 19.74 -11.73
C SER A 61 85.55 19.56 -11.36
N LYS A 62 86.14 18.38 -11.59
CA LYS A 62 87.59 18.15 -11.42
C LYS A 62 88.40 18.86 -12.52
N LEU A 63 87.99 18.75 -13.78
CA LEU A 63 88.66 19.39 -14.91
C LEU A 63 88.62 20.91 -14.80
N LEU A 64 87.51 21.50 -14.32
CA LEU A 64 87.37 22.94 -14.12
C LEU A 64 88.25 23.52 -13.01
N LYS A 65 88.80 22.69 -12.11
CA LYS A 65 89.81 23.14 -11.14
C LYS A 65 91.18 23.40 -11.78
N VAL A 66 91.43 22.77 -12.93
CA VAL A 66 92.74 22.78 -13.62
C VAL A 66 92.67 23.58 -14.92
N TYR A 67 91.55 23.48 -15.65
CA TYR A 67 91.33 24.06 -16.96
C TYR A 67 90.16 25.05 -16.95
N LYS A 68 90.19 26.02 -17.86
CA LYS A 68 89.06 26.94 -18.08
C LYS A 68 87.93 26.26 -18.86
N ASP A 69 86.73 26.83 -18.80
CA ASP A 69 85.50 26.30 -19.40
C ASP A 69 85.62 25.91 -20.89
N LYS A 70 86.49 26.60 -21.65
CA LYS A 70 86.67 26.40 -23.10
C LYS A 70 87.75 25.38 -23.47
N HIS A 71 88.36 24.71 -22.49
CA HIS A 71 89.38 23.69 -22.78
C HIS A 71 88.75 22.48 -23.49
N PRO A 72 89.42 21.87 -24.49
CA PRO A 72 88.85 20.76 -25.26
C PRO A 72 88.33 19.59 -24.43
N GLU A 73 89.02 19.26 -23.33
CA GLU A 73 88.60 18.17 -22.43
C GLU A 73 87.33 18.51 -21.62
N VAL A 74 87.18 19.76 -21.19
CA VAL A 74 85.98 20.24 -20.49
C VAL A 74 84.79 20.23 -21.44
N LEU A 75 84.98 20.69 -22.69
CA LEU A 75 83.95 20.67 -23.73
C LEU A 75 83.52 19.24 -24.09
N LYS A 76 84.46 18.29 -24.15
CA LYS A 76 84.16 16.88 -24.39
C LYS A 76 83.28 16.29 -23.29
N VAL A 77 83.62 16.52 -22.02
CA VAL A 77 82.83 16.02 -20.88
C VAL A 77 81.47 16.73 -20.80
N GLN A 78 81.41 18.03 -21.10
CA GLN A 78 80.14 18.76 -21.20
C GLN A 78 79.24 18.18 -22.29
N ALA A 79 79.77 17.93 -23.49
CA ALA A 79 79.00 17.34 -24.58
C ALA A 79 78.48 15.94 -24.23
N GLN A 80 79.28 15.13 -23.51
CA GLN A 80 78.84 13.84 -22.98
C GLN A 80 77.72 14.00 -21.95
N PHE A 81 77.83 14.96 -21.03
CA PHE A 81 76.81 15.26 -20.03
C PHE A 81 75.49 15.72 -20.68
N ASP A 82 75.57 16.61 -21.65
CA ASP A 82 74.41 17.11 -22.40
C ASP A 82 73.72 15.97 -23.17
N GLN A 83 74.50 15.06 -23.77
CA GLN A 83 73.97 13.88 -24.45
C GLN A 83 73.25 12.93 -23.47
N VAL A 84 73.80 12.69 -22.28
CA VAL A 84 73.15 11.85 -21.26
C VAL A 84 71.88 12.51 -20.74
N THR A 85 71.90 13.82 -20.49
CA THR A 85 70.73 14.60 -20.08
C THR A 85 69.62 14.56 -21.13
N GLN A 86 69.94 14.71 -22.42
CA GLN A 86 68.97 14.56 -23.50
C GLN A 86 68.33 13.17 -23.56
N ARG A 87 69.11 12.11 -23.26
CA ARG A 87 68.57 10.74 -23.17
C ARG A 87 67.63 10.59 -21.99
N ILE A 88 67.94 11.18 -20.83
CA ILE A 88 67.06 11.21 -19.67
C ILE A 88 65.73 11.90 -20.02
N ASP A 89 65.77 13.07 -20.67
CA ASP A 89 64.56 13.79 -21.07
C ASP A 89 63.71 13.02 -22.09
N ALA A 90 64.35 12.35 -23.05
CA ALA A 90 63.66 11.52 -24.03
C ALA A 90 62.96 10.32 -23.36
N GLU A 91 63.63 9.69 -22.39
CA GLU A 91 63.09 8.56 -21.64
C GLU A 91 61.94 8.99 -20.71
N LEU A 92 62.08 10.14 -20.03
CA LEU A 92 61.00 10.73 -19.22
C LEU A 92 59.76 11.05 -20.06
N LYS A 93 59.92 11.59 -21.27
CA LYS A 93 58.80 11.84 -22.20
C LYS A 93 58.15 10.54 -22.65
N THR A 94 58.93 9.49 -22.89
CA THR A 94 58.42 8.16 -23.26
C THR A 94 57.60 7.55 -22.12
N MET A 95 58.12 7.59 -20.89
CA MET A 95 57.39 7.15 -19.70
C MET A 95 56.12 7.96 -19.47
N LEU A 96 56.16 9.29 -19.63
CA LEU A 96 54.98 10.14 -19.49
C LEU A 96 53.88 9.70 -20.47
N ARG A 97 54.21 9.43 -21.73
CA ARG A 97 53.25 8.93 -22.73
C ARG A 97 52.71 7.55 -22.37
N ALA A 98 53.56 6.66 -21.84
CA ALA A 98 53.14 5.33 -21.39
C ALA A 98 52.12 5.44 -20.25
N VAL A 99 52.41 6.23 -19.21
CA VAL A 99 51.51 6.46 -18.07
C VAL A 99 50.24 7.20 -18.49
N GLN A 100 50.31 8.15 -19.43
CA GLN A 100 49.11 8.77 -20.01
C GLN A 100 48.21 7.75 -20.71
N THR A 101 48.80 6.78 -21.42
CA THR A 101 48.04 5.71 -22.08
C THR A 101 47.42 4.79 -21.05
N GLU A 102 48.17 4.41 -20.02
CA GLU A 102 47.69 3.62 -18.89
C GLU A 102 46.52 4.30 -18.17
N TYR A 103 46.63 5.62 -17.91
CA TYR A 103 45.55 6.43 -17.34
C TYR A 103 44.27 6.39 -18.19
N ARG A 104 44.39 6.53 -19.52
CA ARG A 104 43.23 6.45 -20.43
C ARG A 104 42.55 5.08 -20.36
N VAL A 105 43.34 4.00 -20.32
CA VAL A 105 42.81 2.63 -20.20
C VAL A 105 42.12 2.44 -18.84
N ALA A 106 42.74 2.86 -17.75
CA ALA A 106 42.17 2.77 -16.41
C ALA A 106 40.86 3.58 -16.29
N LYS A 107 40.82 4.79 -16.86
CA LYS A 107 39.63 5.63 -16.90
C LYS A 107 38.49 4.99 -17.71
N ALA A 108 38.79 4.48 -18.91
CA ALA A 108 37.79 3.78 -19.73
C ALA A 108 37.21 2.54 -19.02
N ARG A 109 38.05 1.84 -18.25
CA ARG A 109 37.62 0.70 -17.42
C ARG A 109 36.70 1.13 -16.28
N GLU A 110 37.03 2.22 -15.56
CA GLU A 110 36.17 2.81 -14.52
C GLU A 110 34.80 3.19 -15.10
N GLU A 111 34.77 3.90 -16.23
CA GLU A 111 33.55 4.33 -16.92
C GLU A 111 32.68 3.14 -17.36
N THR A 112 33.31 2.09 -17.89
CA THR A 112 32.62 0.84 -18.29
C THR A 112 32.00 0.15 -17.07
N LEU A 113 32.73 0.06 -15.96
CA LEU A 113 32.24 -0.55 -14.73
C LEU A 113 31.09 0.26 -14.11
N LEU A 114 31.21 1.59 -14.11
CA LEU A 114 30.13 2.48 -13.67
C LEU A 114 28.86 2.30 -14.52
N GLY A 115 29.01 2.21 -15.84
CA GLY A 115 27.91 1.92 -16.76
C GLY A 115 27.22 0.58 -16.44
N ASN A 116 28.00 -0.46 -16.16
CA ASN A 116 27.47 -1.76 -15.76
C ASN A 116 26.74 -1.71 -14.40
N VAL A 117 27.28 -0.99 -13.42
CA VAL A 117 26.62 -0.80 -12.11
C VAL A 117 25.28 -0.10 -12.28
N ASN A 118 25.23 0.96 -13.08
CA ASN A 118 24.00 1.71 -13.34
C ASN A 118 22.96 0.87 -14.09
N ARG A 119 23.39 0.10 -15.10
CA ARG A 119 22.52 -0.82 -15.84
C ARG A 119 21.93 -1.89 -14.93
N LEU A 120 22.74 -2.57 -14.12
CA LEU A 120 22.27 -3.58 -13.17
C LEU A 120 21.32 -3.00 -12.13
N ARG A 121 21.57 -1.77 -11.67
CA ARG A 121 20.65 -1.07 -10.77
C ARG A 121 19.29 -0.85 -11.45
N GLN A 122 19.27 -0.42 -12.70
CA GLN A 122 18.04 -0.21 -13.45
C GLN A 122 17.29 -1.53 -13.73
N GLU A 123 18.00 -2.58 -14.14
CA GLU A 123 17.43 -3.93 -14.32
C GLU A 123 16.84 -4.46 -13.01
N GLY A 124 17.50 -4.23 -11.88
CA GLY A 124 16.97 -4.61 -10.56
C GLY A 124 15.71 -3.83 -10.15
N GLN A 125 15.62 -2.55 -10.51
CA GLN A 125 14.41 -1.74 -10.28
C GLN A 125 13.24 -2.22 -11.14
N ASP A 126 13.48 -2.47 -12.44
CA ASP A 126 12.47 -3.02 -13.36
C ASP A 126 11.99 -4.41 -12.93
N LEU A 127 12.91 -5.26 -12.47
CA LEU A 127 12.56 -6.57 -11.92
C LEU A 127 11.71 -6.44 -10.65
N SER A 128 12.06 -5.53 -9.74
CA SER A 128 11.27 -5.27 -8.52
C SER A 128 9.86 -4.77 -8.85
N GLU A 129 9.71 -3.91 -9.86
CA GLU A 129 8.40 -3.46 -10.34
C GLU A 129 7.58 -4.64 -10.90
N LYS A 130 8.20 -5.46 -11.76
CA LYS A 130 7.57 -6.67 -12.32
C LYS A 130 7.16 -7.66 -11.24
N GLU A 131 7.96 -7.82 -10.19
CA GLU A 131 7.64 -8.68 -9.05
C GLU A 131 6.42 -8.15 -8.29
N ILE A 132 6.33 -6.84 -8.04
CA ILE A 132 5.14 -6.23 -7.43
C ILE A 132 3.90 -6.44 -8.30
N GLN A 133 4.00 -6.23 -9.63
CA GLN A 133 2.89 -6.48 -10.55
C GLN A 133 2.48 -7.95 -10.56
N TYR A 134 3.44 -8.86 -10.63
CA TYR A 134 3.21 -10.30 -10.55
C TYR A 134 2.47 -10.68 -9.26
N MET A 135 2.92 -10.17 -8.10
CA MET A 135 2.26 -10.41 -6.81
C MET A 135 0.83 -9.83 -6.75
N ASN A 136 0.56 -8.71 -7.43
CA ASN A 136 -0.80 -8.19 -7.55
C ASN A 136 -1.69 -9.11 -8.40
N LEU A 137 -1.21 -9.51 -9.58
CA LEU A 137 -1.94 -10.42 -10.48
C LEU A 137 -2.18 -11.78 -9.83
N GLN A 138 -1.20 -12.30 -9.08
CA GLN A 138 -1.34 -13.56 -8.36
C GLN A 138 -2.43 -13.45 -7.29
N ARG A 139 -2.44 -12.37 -6.49
CA ARG A 139 -3.51 -12.12 -5.50
C ARG A 139 -4.88 -11.97 -6.16
N GLU A 140 -4.96 -11.30 -7.30
CA GLU A 140 -6.21 -11.16 -8.06
C GLU A 140 -6.70 -12.51 -8.58
N SER A 141 -5.81 -13.34 -9.13
CA SER A 141 -6.13 -14.70 -9.57
C SER A 141 -6.64 -15.56 -8.41
N GLU A 142 -5.96 -15.53 -7.26
CA GLU A 142 -6.36 -16.26 -6.05
C GLU A 142 -7.74 -15.79 -5.55
N SER A 143 -8.00 -14.47 -5.54
CA SER A 143 -9.30 -13.91 -5.16
C SER A 143 -10.42 -14.31 -6.13
N ASN A 144 -10.16 -14.27 -7.44
CA ASN A 144 -11.12 -14.69 -8.45
C ASN A 144 -11.44 -16.18 -8.36
N GLN A 145 -10.43 -17.02 -8.06
CA GLN A 145 -10.66 -18.43 -7.82
C GLN A 145 -11.54 -18.66 -6.59
N GLN A 146 -11.28 -17.97 -5.48
CA GLN A 146 -12.11 -18.06 -4.27
C GLN A 146 -13.55 -17.60 -4.53
N LEU A 147 -13.74 -16.50 -5.28
CA LEU A 147 -15.06 -16.01 -5.67
C LEU A 147 -15.78 -17.03 -6.55
N TYR A 148 -15.10 -17.61 -7.52
CA TYR A 148 -15.65 -18.65 -8.38
C TYR A 148 -16.10 -19.88 -7.59
N GLU A 149 -15.26 -20.37 -6.66
CA GLU A 149 -15.61 -21.47 -5.77
C GLU A 149 -16.81 -21.14 -4.88
N ALA A 150 -16.89 -19.92 -4.34
CA ALA A 150 -18.03 -19.46 -3.56
C ALA A 150 -19.34 -19.40 -4.38
N VAL A 151 -19.27 -18.90 -5.61
CA VAL A 151 -20.42 -18.88 -6.54
C VAL A 151 -20.87 -20.30 -6.89
N LEU A 152 -19.93 -21.20 -7.23
CA LEU A 152 -20.25 -22.61 -7.48
C LEU A 152 -20.92 -23.28 -6.29
N LYS A 153 -20.42 -23.01 -5.08
CA LYS A 153 -21.01 -23.52 -3.84
C LYS A 153 -22.45 -23.01 -3.68
N ARG A 154 -22.67 -21.70 -3.85
CA ARG A 154 -23.99 -21.08 -3.77
C ARG A 154 -24.96 -21.65 -4.80
N LEU A 155 -24.51 -21.85 -6.04
CA LEU A 155 -25.30 -22.47 -7.11
C LEU A 155 -25.74 -23.89 -6.74
N LYS A 156 -24.84 -24.71 -6.19
CA LYS A 156 -25.16 -26.06 -5.70
C LYS A 156 -26.16 -26.02 -4.55
N GLU A 157 -25.97 -25.14 -3.58
CA GLU A 157 -26.92 -24.94 -2.47
C GLU A 157 -28.32 -24.57 -2.98
N THR A 158 -28.41 -23.61 -3.93
CA THR A 158 -29.69 -23.22 -4.56
C THR A 158 -30.30 -24.31 -5.44
N GLY A 159 -29.50 -25.12 -6.13
CA GLY A 159 -30.01 -26.26 -6.91
C GLY A 159 -30.60 -27.35 -6.01
N VAL A 160 -29.97 -27.61 -4.86
CA VAL A 160 -30.51 -28.52 -3.84
C VAL A 160 -31.78 -27.96 -3.20
N THR A 161 -31.88 -26.64 -2.97
CA THR A 161 -33.09 -26.02 -2.41
C THR A 161 -34.22 -25.83 -3.43
N GLY A 162 -33.92 -25.59 -4.71
CA GLY A 162 -34.91 -25.47 -5.79
C GLY A 162 -35.52 -26.81 -6.21
N GLY A 163 -34.83 -27.94 -5.95
CA GLY A 163 -35.39 -29.29 -6.09
C GLY A 163 -36.23 -29.75 -4.89
N LEU A 164 -36.20 -28.99 -3.79
CA LEU A 164 -37.14 -29.13 -2.68
C LEU A 164 -38.39 -28.31 -3.01
N ASP A 165 -39.13 -28.71 -4.04
CA ASP A 165 -40.56 -28.44 -4.06
C ASP A 165 -41.13 -29.08 -2.80
N THR A 166 -41.35 -28.27 -1.76
CA THR A 166 -42.09 -28.68 -0.57
C THR A 166 -43.57 -28.79 -0.93
N ASN A 167 -43.90 -29.62 -1.92
CA ASN A 167 -45.24 -30.10 -2.17
C ASN A 167 -45.39 -31.48 -1.52
N ASN A 168 -45.11 -31.53 -0.22
CA ASN A 168 -45.54 -32.64 0.63
C ASN A 168 -46.63 -32.14 1.57
N VAL A 169 -47.64 -31.49 1.00
CA VAL A 169 -48.93 -31.32 1.67
C VAL A 169 -49.83 -32.43 1.10
N SER A 170 -49.79 -33.59 1.75
CA SER A 170 -50.80 -34.61 1.54
C SER A 170 -51.96 -34.32 2.48
N VAL A 171 -53.17 -34.18 1.93
CA VAL A 171 -54.40 -34.03 2.71
C VAL A 171 -54.65 -35.38 3.40
N VAL A 172 -54.31 -35.48 4.68
CA VAL A 172 -54.51 -36.70 5.48
C VAL A 172 -56.00 -36.89 5.79
N GLU A 173 -56.79 -35.81 5.82
CA GLU A 173 -58.23 -35.86 6.08
C GLU A 173 -58.91 -34.64 5.43
N ASP A 174 -59.98 -34.88 4.66
CA ASP A 174 -60.81 -33.81 4.12
C ASP A 174 -61.49 -33.04 5.25
N ALA A 175 -61.51 -31.71 5.15
CA ALA A 175 -62.19 -30.87 6.13
C ALA A 175 -63.69 -31.20 6.16
N THR A 176 -64.16 -31.78 7.27
CA THR A 176 -65.58 -32.07 7.45
C THR A 176 -66.36 -30.77 7.58
N VAL A 177 -67.25 -30.52 6.61
CA VAL A 177 -68.10 -29.34 6.61
C VAL A 177 -69.04 -29.41 7.82
N PRO A 178 -69.06 -28.40 8.71
CA PRO A 178 -69.94 -28.43 9.86
C PRO A 178 -71.40 -28.43 9.38
N LYS A 179 -72.13 -29.52 9.68
CA LYS A 179 -73.56 -29.68 9.31
C LYS A 179 -74.48 -28.65 9.96
N VAL A 180 -73.97 -27.89 10.93
CA VAL A 180 -74.71 -26.86 11.67
C VAL A 180 -73.86 -25.58 11.80
N PRO A 181 -74.48 -24.39 11.72
CA PRO A 181 -73.75 -23.13 11.89
C PRO A 181 -73.13 -23.03 13.28
N ILE A 182 -71.80 -22.90 13.34
CA ILE A 182 -71.07 -22.75 14.62
C ILE A 182 -71.35 -21.37 15.24
N LYS A 183 -71.51 -20.33 14.39
CA LYS A 183 -71.92 -18.97 14.76
C LYS A 183 -72.72 -18.33 13.62
N PRO A 184 -73.66 -17.40 13.90
CA PRO A 184 -74.20 -17.04 15.20
C PRO A 184 -75.29 -18.03 15.69
N ARG A 185 -75.35 -18.28 17.00
CA ARG A 185 -76.37 -19.13 17.65
C ARG A 185 -77.71 -18.39 17.73
N LYS A 186 -78.44 -18.37 16.61
CA LYS A 186 -79.67 -17.57 16.43
C LYS A 186 -80.70 -17.77 17.55
N THR A 187 -80.90 -18.99 18.02
CA THR A 187 -81.86 -19.31 19.10
C THR A 187 -81.49 -18.66 20.43
N ILE A 188 -80.21 -18.70 20.81
CA ILE A 188 -79.72 -18.07 22.05
C ILE A 188 -79.87 -16.54 21.93
N ASN A 189 -79.46 -15.97 20.79
CA ASN A 189 -79.59 -14.53 20.58
C ASN A 189 -81.05 -14.08 20.65
N LEU A 190 -81.99 -14.84 20.08
CA LEU A 190 -83.42 -14.55 20.14
C LEU A 190 -83.94 -14.58 21.59
N ILE A 191 -83.61 -15.62 22.36
CA ILE A 191 -84.03 -15.74 23.76
C ILE A 191 -83.49 -14.56 24.59
N VAL A 192 -82.22 -14.21 24.42
CA VAL A 192 -81.61 -13.06 25.12
C VAL A 192 -82.29 -11.76 24.72
N SER A 193 -82.60 -11.56 23.44
CA SER A 193 -83.28 -10.35 22.95
C SER A 193 -84.66 -10.19 23.58
N VAL A 194 -85.44 -11.27 23.66
CA VAL A 194 -86.78 -11.27 24.26
C VAL A 194 -86.69 -10.99 25.75
N LEU A 195 -85.77 -11.62 26.47
CA LEU A 195 -85.58 -11.39 27.90
C LEU A 195 -85.17 -9.94 28.19
N VAL A 196 -84.19 -9.41 27.46
CA VAL A 196 -83.74 -8.02 27.62
C VAL A 196 -84.88 -7.05 27.30
N GLY A 197 -85.61 -7.28 26.19
CA GLY A 197 -86.75 -6.46 25.81
C GLY A 197 -87.87 -6.47 26.87
N LEU A 198 -88.15 -7.62 27.47
CA LEU A 198 -89.12 -7.75 28.56
C LEU A 198 -88.68 -6.96 29.80
N PHE A 199 -87.43 -7.11 30.25
CA PHE A 199 -86.91 -6.38 31.40
C PHE A 199 -86.91 -4.86 31.18
N VAL A 200 -86.50 -4.41 30.00
CA VAL A 200 -86.53 -2.99 29.64
C VAL A 200 -87.97 -2.48 29.57
N GLY A 201 -88.90 -3.24 28.97
CA GLY A 201 -90.31 -2.87 28.90
C GLY A 201 -90.97 -2.74 30.28
N ILE A 202 -90.72 -3.69 31.17
CA ILE A 202 -91.18 -3.62 32.57
C ILE A 202 -90.56 -2.41 33.27
N GLY A 203 -89.25 -2.19 33.10
CA GLY A 203 -88.55 -1.04 33.68
C GLY A 203 -89.15 0.30 33.23
N ILE A 204 -89.46 0.45 31.94
CA ILE A 204 -90.10 1.64 31.39
C ILE A 204 -91.51 1.80 31.95
N ALA A 205 -92.32 0.73 31.99
CA ALA A 205 -93.68 0.78 32.54
C ALA A 205 -93.70 1.22 34.01
N LEU A 206 -92.82 0.67 34.84
CA LEU A 206 -92.69 1.06 36.24
C LEU A 206 -92.18 2.50 36.40
N THR A 207 -91.28 2.93 35.52
CA THR A 207 -90.79 4.33 35.53
C THR A 207 -91.91 5.30 35.18
N ILE A 208 -92.73 4.99 34.17
CA ILE A 208 -93.91 5.79 33.80
C ILE A 208 -94.89 5.85 34.97
N GLU A 209 -95.20 4.71 35.61
CA GLU A 209 -96.10 4.68 36.78
C GLU A 209 -95.53 5.44 37.97
N TYR A 210 -94.21 5.37 38.22
CA TYR A 210 -93.57 6.10 39.30
C TYR A 210 -93.64 7.63 39.11
N PHE A 211 -93.57 8.11 37.87
CA PHE A 211 -93.74 9.53 37.55
C PHE A 211 -95.21 9.93 37.34
N ASP A 212 -96.14 8.99 37.34
CA ASP A 212 -97.57 9.30 37.27
C ASP A 212 -98.04 9.85 38.61
N THR A 213 -98.43 11.13 38.60
CA THR A 213 -98.90 11.85 39.79
C THR A 213 -100.43 11.89 39.89
N THR A 214 -101.12 11.05 39.11
CA THR A 214 -102.58 10.99 39.07
C THR A 214 -103.13 10.14 40.23
N ILE A 215 -104.13 10.66 40.93
CA ILE A 215 -104.87 9.91 41.97
C ILE A 215 -105.83 8.96 41.26
N LYS A 216 -105.56 7.65 41.31
CA LYS A 216 -106.36 6.63 40.58
C LYS A 216 -107.12 5.71 41.52
N THR A 217 -106.60 5.48 42.72
CA THR A 217 -107.20 4.54 43.68
C THR A 217 -107.69 5.26 44.95
N PRO A 218 -108.65 4.67 45.69
CA PRO A 218 -109.06 5.17 47.00
C PRO A 218 -107.87 5.34 47.96
N ASP A 219 -106.91 4.41 47.91
CA ASP A 219 -105.71 4.44 48.74
C ASP A 219 -104.82 5.67 48.43
N ASP A 220 -104.75 6.10 47.17
CA ASP A 220 -104.04 7.33 46.79
C ASP A 220 -104.69 8.58 47.42
N VAL A 221 -106.03 8.62 47.51
CA VAL A 221 -106.77 9.71 48.16
C VAL A 221 -106.42 9.77 49.65
N GLU A 222 -106.46 8.63 50.36
CA GLU A 222 -106.10 8.59 51.78
C GLU A 222 -104.65 9.03 52.00
N ARG A 223 -103.73 8.58 51.14
CA ARG A 223 -102.30 8.83 51.31
C ARG A 223 -101.89 10.27 51.01
N TYR A 224 -102.46 10.90 49.99
CA TYR A 224 -102.12 12.28 49.61
C TYR A 224 -102.93 13.34 50.36
N LEU A 225 -104.19 13.07 50.71
CA LEU A 225 -105.09 14.04 51.35
C LEU A 225 -105.28 13.80 52.86
N GLY A 226 -104.87 12.65 53.39
CA GLY A 226 -104.90 12.34 54.83
C GLY A 226 -106.31 12.14 55.41
N LEU A 227 -107.30 11.87 54.56
CA LEU A 227 -108.70 11.70 54.94
C LEU A 227 -109.15 10.26 54.66
N PRO A 228 -109.87 9.60 55.59
CA PRO A 228 -110.37 8.25 55.38
C PRO A 228 -111.45 8.21 54.29
N VAL A 229 -111.36 7.26 53.36
CA VAL A 229 -112.33 7.09 52.27
C VAL A 229 -113.52 6.27 52.78
N ILE A 230 -114.66 6.94 52.91
CA ILE A 230 -115.88 6.40 53.55
C ILE A 230 -116.80 5.65 52.58
N GLY A 231 -116.52 5.70 51.28
CA GLY A 231 -117.30 5.02 50.24
C GLY A 231 -116.87 5.43 48.83
N ILE A 232 -117.08 4.53 47.87
CA ILE A 232 -116.76 4.74 46.46
C ILE A 232 -118.07 4.76 45.67
N VAL A 233 -118.29 5.79 44.85
CA VAL A 233 -119.44 5.86 43.95
C VAL A 233 -119.01 5.40 42.56
N PRO A 234 -119.44 4.22 42.09
CA PRO A 234 -119.06 3.73 40.77
C PRO A 234 -119.74 4.54 39.66
N ILE A 235 -118.97 4.95 38.66
CA ILE A 235 -119.48 5.53 37.42
C ILE A 235 -119.77 4.37 36.46
N PHE A 236 -121.05 4.15 36.13
CA PHE A 236 -121.47 3.20 35.10
C PHE A 236 -121.70 3.93 33.78
N GLU A 237 -120.90 3.62 32.76
CA GLU A 237 -121.12 4.12 31.40
C GLU A 237 -122.14 3.23 30.68
N ALA A 238 -123.22 3.83 30.17
CA ALA A 238 -124.29 3.11 29.46
C ALA A 238 -123.83 2.70 28.05
N LYS A 239 -123.94 1.40 27.78
CA LYS A 239 -123.62 0.76 26.50
C LYS A 239 -124.39 1.41 25.34
N ARG A 240 -123.68 1.82 24.29
CA ARG A 240 -124.21 1.88 22.92
C ARG A 240 -123.62 0.72 22.13
#